data_AF-A0A358JRI2-F1
#
_entry.id   AF-A0A358JRI2-F1
#
_cell.length_a   1.000
_cell.length_b   1.000
_cell.length_c   1.000
_cell.angle_alpha   90.00
_cell.angle_beta   90.00
_cell.angle_gamma   90.00
#
_symmetry.space_group_name_H-M   'P 1'
#
loop_
_entity.id
_entity.type
_entity.pdbx_description
1 polymer ?
#
loop_
_entity_poly.entity_id
_entity_poly.type
_entity_poly.pdbx_seq_one_letter_code
_entity_poly.pdbx_strand_id
1 'polypeptide(L)'
;MENIIWEGKASWKSAIGVLDIILALFTLGFWLIVPAIKMISLNKTKYKVTTQRIVIKEGIASTSSSEIELYRVKDLSVTQTFMQKILNIGDITIKSAGMQNTNLEMKAIPNPEQLREQIRASVGTTRKDNNIRLNESI
;
A
#
# COMPACT_ATOMS: atom_id res chain seq x y z
N MET A 1 33.80 69.84 -10.83
CA MET A 1 33.04 68.80 -11.55
C MET A 1 33.43 67.48 -10.90
N GLU A 2 32.49 66.85 -10.20
CA GLU A 2 32.75 65.65 -9.39
C GLU A 2 32.49 64.41 -10.24
N ASN A 3 33.43 63.46 -10.24
CA ASN A 3 33.34 62.24 -11.03
C ASN A 3 32.88 61.08 -10.15
N ILE A 4 31.75 60.49 -10.51
CA ILE A 4 31.19 59.33 -9.83
C ILE A 4 31.95 58.10 -10.31
N ILE A 5 32.72 57.47 -9.41
CA ILE A 5 33.64 56.37 -9.75
C ILE A 5 32.89 55.03 -9.91
N TRP A 6 31.76 54.85 -9.21
CA TRP A 6 30.94 53.65 -9.35
C TRP A 6 29.54 53.83 -8.75
N GLU A 7 28.51 53.38 -9.46
CA GLU A 7 27.14 53.29 -8.97
C GLU A 7 26.60 51.91 -9.37
N GLY A 8 26.26 51.07 -8.38
CA GLY A 8 25.82 49.69 -8.61
C GLY A 8 24.68 49.28 -7.69
N LYS A 9 23.72 48.52 -8.22
CA LYS A 9 22.61 47.95 -7.46
C LYS A 9 23.01 46.60 -6.86
N ALA A 10 22.57 46.33 -5.63
CA ALA A 10 22.80 45.07 -4.94
C ALA A 10 22.37 43.89 -5.81
N SER A 11 23.32 43.00 -6.11
CA SER A 11 23.06 41.83 -6.95
C SER A 11 22.19 40.84 -6.19
N TRP A 12 21.04 40.46 -6.76
CA TRP A 12 20.13 39.46 -6.17
C TRP A 12 20.81 38.11 -5.83
N LYS A 13 21.99 37.85 -6.39
CA LYS A 13 22.83 36.69 -6.08
C LYS A 13 23.32 36.69 -4.62
N SER A 14 23.36 37.83 -3.94
CA SER A 14 23.64 37.90 -2.48
C SER A 14 22.44 37.51 -1.62
N ALA A 15 21.24 37.43 -2.19
CA ALA A 15 20.05 36.96 -1.49
C ALA A 15 20.03 35.42 -1.37
N ILE A 16 20.80 34.71 -2.22
CA ILE A 16 20.95 33.26 -2.14
C ILE A 16 22.14 32.98 -1.23
N GLY A 17 21.84 32.79 0.05
CA GLY A 17 22.83 32.43 1.05
C GLY A 17 23.19 30.95 1.00
N VAL A 18 24.31 30.60 1.62
CA VAL A 18 24.66 29.19 1.91
C VAL A 18 23.53 28.50 2.69
N LEU A 19 22.76 29.26 3.48
CA LEU A 19 21.58 28.80 4.20
C LEU A 19 20.44 28.35 3.26
N ASP A 20 20.19 29.05 2.15
CA ASP A 20 19.14 28.65 1.19
C ASP A 20 19.50 27.35 0.47
N ILE A 21 20.79 27.17 0.18
CA ILE A 21 21.32 25.94 -0.42
C ILE A 21 21.18 24.76 0.55
N ILE A 22 21.48 24.97 1.84
CA ILE A 22 21.30 23.96 2.89
C ILE A 22 19.82 23.61 3.06
N LEU A 23 18.93 24.60 3.05
CA LEU A 23 17.48 24.40 3.15
C LEU A 23 16.94 23.65 1.94
N ALA A 24 17.42 23.96 0.73
CA ALA A 24 17.08 23.25 -0.49
C ALA A 24 17.54 21.78 -0.45
N LEU A 25 18.75 21.50 0.06
CA LEU A 25 19.26 20.15 0.25
C LEU A 25 18.47 19.35 1.30
N PHE A 26 18.11 20.00 2.41
CA PHE A 26 17.30 19.36 3.46
C PHE A 26 15.90 19.01 2.97
N THR A 27 15.26 19.94 2.25
CA THR A 27 13.92 19.71 1.68
C THR A 27 13.94 18.61 0.62
N LEU A 28 14.94 18.59 -0.27
CA LEU A 28 15.14 17.50 -1.23
C LEU A 28 15.39 16.15 -0.55
N GLY A 29 16.24 16.12 0.47
CA GLY A 29 16.54 14.91 1.23
C GLY A 29 15.31 14.35 1.94
N PHE A 30 14.57 15.21 2.65
CA PHE A 30 13.36 14.81 3.37
C PHE A 30 12.27 14.29 2.41
N TRP A 31 12.13 14.91 1.23
CA TRP A 31 11.20 14.47 0.19
C TRP A 31 11.49 13.06 -0.33
N LEU A 32 12.77 12.65 -0.37
CA LEU A 32 13.18 11.32 -0.81
C LEU A 32 13.18 10.26 0.30
N ILE A 33 13.40 10.65 1.56
CA ILE A 33 13.50 9.71 2.68
C ILE A 33 12.14 9.12 3.07
N VAL A 34 11.08 9.93 3.11
CA VAL A 34 9.72 9.51 3.47
C VAL A 34 9.17 8.38 2.58
N PRO A 35 9.23 8.46 1.23
CA PRO A 35 8.76 7.37 0.38
C PRO A 35 9.63 6.10 0.51
N ALA A 36 10.93 6.24 0.75
CA ALA A 36 11.84 5.11 0.92
C ALA A 36 11.49 4.27 2.17
N ILE A 37 11.22 4.94 3.30
CA ILE A 37 10.79 4.25 4.54
C ILE A 37 9.45 3.55 4.34
N LYS A 38 8.51 4.21 3.63
CA LYS A 38 7.20 3.63 3.32
C LYS A 38 7.33 2.38 2.43
N MET A 39 8.23 2.41 1.44
CA MET A 39 8.53 1.27 0.57
C MET A 39 9.12 0.08 1.34
N ILE A 40 10.02 0.33 2.30
CA ILE A 40 10.62 -0.72 3.14
C ILE A 40 9.58 -1.38 4.07
N SER A 41 8.57 -0.63 4.52
CA SER A 41 7.48 -1.18 5.33
C SER A 41 6.61 -2.18 4.53
N LEU A 42 6.37 -1.90 3.26
CA LEU A 42 5.55 -2.73 2.36
C LEU A 42 6.22 -4.05 1.99
N ASN A 43 7.55 -4.09 1.89
CA ASN A 43 8.29 -5.32 1.58
C ASN A 43 8.27 -6.39 2.71
N LYS A 44 7.72 -6.07 3.88
CA LYS A 44 7.79 -6.93 5.07
C LYS A 44 6.55 -7.79 5.29
N THR A 45 5.49 -7.61 4.49
CA THR A 45 4.30 -8.45 4.54
C THR A 45 4.27 -9.40 3.36
N LYS A 46 4.20 -10.71 3.64
CA LYS A 46 4.06 -11.74 2.60
C LYS A 46 2.59 -12.14 2.48
N TYR A 47 2.00 -11.83 1.34
CA TYR A 47 0.66 -12.25 0.97
C TYR A 47 0.73 -13.52 0.12
N LYS A 48 0.02 -14.57 0.52
CA LYS A 48 -0.14 -15.79 -0.28
C LYS A 48 -1.64 -16.07 -0.44
N VAL A 49 -2.13 -15.88 -1.66
CA VAL A 49 -3.51 -16.21 -2.05
C VAL A 49 -3.48 -17.54 -2.78
N THR A 50 -4.25 -18.52 -2.31
CA THR A 50 -4.46 -19.81 -2.99
C THR A 50 -5.94 -20.02 -3.30
N THR A 51 -6.25 -21.08 -4.06
CA THR A 51 -7.63 -21.45 -4.41
C THR A 51 -8.50 -21.86 -3.21
N GLN A 52 -7.86 -22.20 -2.08
CA GLN A 52 -8.55 -22.69 -0.88
C GLN A 52 -8.49 -21.69 0.27
N ARG A 53 -7.43 -20.88 0.37
CA ARG A 53 -7.17 -20.02 1.52
C ARG A 53 -6.30 -18.81 1.19
N ILE A 54 -6.44 -17.77 2.00
CA ILE A 54 -5.59 -16.57 2.00
C ILE A 54 -4.75 -16.61 3.26
N VAL A 55 -3.44 -16.55 3.10
CA VAL A 55 -2.45 -16.53 4.18
C VAL A 55 -1.72 -15.20 4.16
N ILE A 56 -1.75 -14.48 5.28
CA ILE A 56 -1.04 -13.22 5.47
C ILE A 56 -0.02 -13.43 6.58
N LYS A 57 1.25 -13.17 6.28
CA LYS A 57 2.34 -13.22 7.25
C LYS A 57 2.94 -11.84 7.46
N GLU A 58 2.84 -11.33 8.67
CA GLU A 58 3.33 -10.01 9.09
C GLU A 58 4.33 -10.18 10.24
N GLY A 59 5.51 -9.56 10.15
CA GLY A 59 6.46 -9.56 11.27
C GLY A 59 7.92 -9.41 10.88
N ILE A 60 8.69 -8.71 11.74
CA ILE A 60 10.17 -8.65 11.70
C ILE A 60 10.76 -9.43 12.89
N ALA A 61 10.15 -9.31 14.08
CA ALA A 61 10.58 -9.96 15.32
C ALA A 61 9.51 -10.88 15.94
N SER A 62 8.23 -10.48 15.86
CA SER A 62 7.07 -11.34 16.15
C SER A 62 6.34 -11.60 14.85
N THR A 63 6.22 -12.88 14.45
CA THR A 63 5.54 -13.29 13.22
C THR A 63 4.09 -13.61 13.54
N SER A 64 3.16 -12.76 13.11
CA SER A 64 1.74 -13.07 13.09
C SER A 64 1.39 -13.70 11.74
N SER A 65 0.86 -14.92 11.77
CA SER A 65 0.36 -15.61 10.59
C SER A 65 -1.15 -15.73 10.71
N SER A 66 -1.87 -14.98 9.89
CA SER A 66 -3.33 -15.06 9.81
C SER A 66 -3.73 -15.83 8.55
N GLU A 67 -4.66 -16.77 8.71
CA GLU A 67 -5.16 -17.62 7.64
C GLU A 67 -6.68 -17.58 7.61
N ILE A 68 -7.25 -17.35 6.42
CA ILE A 68 -8.69 -17.34 6.18
C ILE A 68 -8.99 -18.21 4.97
N GLU A 69 -9.87 -19.18 5.16
CA GLU A 69 -10.35 -20.04 4.07
C GLU A 69 -11.26 -19.24 3.13
N LEU A 70 -11.12 -19.49 1.82
CA LEU A 70 -11.83 -18.73 0.79
C LEU A 70 -13.35 -18.83 0.93
N TYR A 71 -13.87 -19.98 1.37
CA TYR A 71 -15.31 -20.16 1.55
C TYR A 71 -15.90 -19.28 2.66
N ARG A 72 -15.08 -18.87 3.64
CA ARG A 72 -15.47 -18.02 4.78
C ARG A 72 -15.39 -16.52 4.46
N VAL A 73 -14.79 -16.16 3.33
CA VAL A 73 -14.76 -14.78 2.85
C VAL A 73 -16.20 -14.35 2.55
N LYS A 74 -16.64 -13.29 3.23
CA LYS A 74 -17.97 -12.71 3.09
C LYS A 74 -17.96 -11.54 2.13
N ASP A 75 -17.00 -10.64 2.29
CA ASP A 75 -16.92 -9.40 1.55
C ASP A 75 -15.46 -8.99 1.32
N LEU A 76 -15.23 -8.33 0.19
CA LEU A 76 -13.94 -7.83 -0.27
C LEU A 76 -14.12 -6.36 -0.67
N SER A 77 -13.44 -5.45 0.03
CA SER A 77 -13.50 -4.02 -0.26
C SER A 77 -12.13 -3.51 -0.67
N VAL A 78 -12.07 -2.76 -1.78
CA VAL A 78 -10.86 -2.08 -2.26
C VAL A 78 -10.92 -0.63 -1.81
N THR A 79 -9.86 -0.14 -1.19
CA THR A 79 -9.71 1.27 -0.81
C THR A 79 -8.47 1.84 -1.49
N GLN A 80 -8.64 2.98 -2.16
CA GLN A 80 -7.57 3.68 -2.86
C GLN A 80 -7.71 5.19 -2.68
N THR A 81 -6.61 5.83 -2.25
CA THR A 81 -6.46 7.28 -2.30
C THR A 81 -6.23 7.76 -3.74
N PHE A 82 -6.40 9.06 -3.99
CA PHE A 82 -6.24 9.64 -5.34
C PHE A 82 -4.85 9.34 -5.94
N MET A 83 -3.79 9.47 -5.15
CA MET A 83 -2.43 9.13 -5.58
C MET A 83 -2.23 7.64 -5.83
N GLN A 84 -2.84 6.79 -5.00
CA GLN A 84 -2.84 5.33 -5.17
C GLN A 84 -3.54 4.91 -6.47
N LYS A 85 -4.63 5.57 -6.88
CA LYS A 85 -5.29 5.32 -8.18
C LYS A 85 -4.37 5.63 -9.36
N ILE A 86 -3.63 6.73 -9.31
CA ILE A 86 -2.68 7.11 -10.37
C ILE A 86 -1.56 6.07 -10.50
N LEU A 87 -1.05 5.59 -9.36
CA LEU A 87 0.00 4.56 -9.32
C LEU A 87 -0.55 3.13 -9.48
N ASN A 88 -1.86 2.97 -9.62
CA ASN A 88 -2.57 1.69 -9.67
C ASN A 88 -2.23 0.72 -8.52
N ILE A 89 -2.08 1.30 -7.33
CA ILE A 89 -1.82 0.60 -6.06
C ILE A 89 -3.05 0.79 -5.17
N GLY A 90 -3.36 -0.14 -4.27
CA GLY A 90 -4.40 0.06 -3.28
C GLY A 90 -4.40 -0.96 -2.17
N ASP A 91 -5.34 -0.78 -1.25
CA ASP A 91 -5.48 -1.62 -0.08
C ASP A 91 -6.75 -2.48 -0.22
N ILE A 92 -6.66 -3.76 0.12
CA ILE A 92 -7.78 -4.70 0.04
C ILE A 92 -8.12 -5.18 1.45
N THR A 93 -9.35 -4.92 1.86
CA THR A 93 -9.90 -5.40 3.13
C THR A 93 -10.76 -6.63 2.89
N ILE A 94 -10.43 -7.71 3.58
CA ILE A 94 -11.13 -9.00 3.54
C ILE A 94 -11.90 -9.16 4.84
N LYS A 95 -13.22 -9.35 4.74
CA LYS A 95 -14.11 -9.63 5.87
C LYS A 95 -14.49 -11.10 5.89
N SER A 96 -14.28 -11.76 7.02
CA SER A 96 -14.67 -13.16 7.24
C SER A 96 -16.00 -13.27 7.97
N ALA A 97 -16.80 -14.27 7.63
CA ALA A 97 -17.96 -14.69 8.41
C ALA A 97 -17.50 -15.54 9.61
N GLY A 98 -17.27 -14.91 10.76
CA GLY A 98 -16.87 -15.59 11.99
C GLY A 98 -17.14 -14.76 13.25
N MET A 99 -17.15 -15.42 14.41
CA MET A 99 -17.43 -14.79 15.71
C MET A 99 -16.33 -13.81 16.16
N GLN A 100 -15.10 -14.08 15.73
CA GLN A 100 -13.99 -13.14 15.75
C GLN A 100 -14.04 -12.41 14.40
N ASN A 101 -14.57 -11.18 14.36
CA ASN A 101 -14.56 -10.34 13.14
C ASN A 101 -13.13 -9.92 12.80
N THR A 102 -12.30 -10.87 12.36
CA THR A 102 -10.94 -10.62 11.93
C THR A 102 -11.01 -9.98 10.54
N ASN A 103 -10.91 -8.66 10.52
CA ASN A 103 -10.66 -7.92 9.29
C ASN A 103 -9.20 -8.12 8.93
N LEU A 104 -8.95 -8.73 7.77
CA LEU A 104 -7.61 -8.81 7.21
C LEU A 104 -7.42 -7.70 6.19
N GLU A 105 -6.31 -6.98 6.30
CA GLU A 105 -6.00 -5.87 5.42
C GLU A 105 -4.70 -6.18 4.65
N MET A 106 -4.81 -6.19 3.33
CA MET A 106 -3.66 -6.31 2.44
C MET A 106 -3.30 -4.91 1.93
N LYS A 107 -2.10 -4.43 2.24
CA LYS A 107 -1.68 -3.05 1.98
C LYS A 107 -0.80 -2.94 0.75
N ALA A 108 -0.96 -1.85 0.00
CA ALA A 108 -0.22 -1.49 -1.19
C ALA A 108 -0.09 -2.61 -2.23
N ILE A 109 -1.22 -3.24 -2.52
CA ILE A 109 -1.34 -4.25 -3.56
C ILE A 109 -1.36 -3.57 -4.94
N PRO A 110 -0.50 -3.99 -5.88
CA PRO A 110 -0.58 -3.53 -7.26
C PRO A 110 -1.81 -4.11 -7.94
N ASN A 111 -2.53 -3.30 -8.73
CA ASN A 111 -3.77 -3.69 -9.41
C ASN A 111 -4.81 -4.33 -8.47
N PRO A 112 -5.26 -3.62 -7.42
CA PRO A 112 -6.10 -4.21 -6.38
C PRO A 112 -7.47 -4.68 -6.90
N GLU A 113 -8.03 -4.03 -7.92
CA GLU A 113 -9.28 -4.44 -8.57
C GLU A 113 -9.16 -5.79 -9.28
N GLN A 114 -8.04 -6.02 -9.96
CA GLN A 114 -7.79 -7.28 -10.66
C GLN A 114 -7.66 -8.43 -9.65
N LEU A 115 -6.93 -8.21 -8.54
CA LEU A 115 -6.81 -9.21 -7.49
C LEU A 115 -8.16 -9.48 -6.80
N ARG A 116 -8.98 -8.44 -6.56
CA ARG A 116 -10.34 -8.59 -6.03
C ARG A 116 -11.15 -9.53 -6.91
N GLU A 117 -11.11 -9.35 -8.23
CA GLU A 117 -11.88 -10.17 -9.16
C GLU A 117 -11.38 -11.61 -9.21
N GLN A 118 -10.06 -11.83 -9.19
CA GLN A 118 -9.46 -13.18 -9.10
C GLN A 118 -9.87 -13.92 -7.83
N ILE A 119 -9.87 -13.23 -6.68
CA ILE A 119 -10.33 -13.82 -5.41
C ILE A 119 -11.83 -14.13 -5.51
N ARG A 120 -12.64 -13.21 -6.04
CA ARG A 120 -14.09 -13.41 -6.19
C ARG A 120 -14.43 -14.61 -7.06
N ALA A 121 -13.74 -14.76 -8.20
CA ALA A 121 -13.89 -15.92 -9.07
C ALA A 121 -13.54 -17.22 -8.33
N SER A 122 -12.44 -17.23 -7.57
CA SER A 122 -11.99 -18.39 -6.79
C SER A 122 -12.94 -18.73 -5.63
N VAL A 123 -13.58 -17.74 -5.00
CA VAL A 123 -14.62 -17.98 -3.99
C VAL A 123 -15.84 -18.66 -4.62
N GLY A 124 -16.22 -18.24 -5.83
CA GLY A 124 -17.33 -18.84 -6.58
C GLY A 124 -17.10 -20.32 -6.90
N THR A 125 -15.89 -20.69 -7.32
CA THR A 125 -15.55 -22.10 -7.59
C THR A 125 -15.57 -22.94 -6.33
N THR A 126 -15.00 -22.45 -5.24
CA THR A 126 -14.93 -23.19 -3.96
C THR A 126 -16.31 -23.38 -3.32
N ARG A 127 -17.25 -22.43 -3.50
CA ARG A 127 -18.63 -22.60 -3.01
C ARG A 127 -19.42 -23.63 -3.81
N LYS A 128 -19.24 -23.68 -5.13
CA LYS A 128 -19.86 -24.72 -5.97
C LYS A 128 -19.39 -26.11 -5.55
N ASP A 129 -18.09 -26.27 -5.34
CA ASP A 129 -17.49 -27.57 -4.99
C ASP A 129 -17.95 -28.07 -3.61
N ASN A 130 -18.04 -27.17 -2.62
CA ASN A 130 -18.56 -27.54 -1.29
C ASN A 130 -20.04 -27.89 -1.30
N ASN A 131 -20.86 -27.25 -2.13
CA ASN A 131 -22.29 -27.58 -2.23
C ASN A 131 -22.50 -28.98 -2.84
N ILE A 132 -21.66 -29.39 -3.78
CA ILE A 132 -21.73 -30.72 -4.41
C ILE A 132 -21.38 -31.82 -3.39
N ARG A 133 -20.34 -31.62 -2.57
CA ARG A 133 -19.89 -32.59 -1.55
C ARG A 133 -20.93 -32.80 -0.42
N LEU A 134 -21.70 -31.77 -0.07
CA LEU A 134 -22.77 -31.89 0.93
C LEU A 134 -23.95 -32.72 0.43
N ASN A 135 -24.22 -32.71 -0.88
CA ASN A 135 -25.35 -33.42 -1.48
C ASN A 135 -25.05 -34.91 -1.77
N GLU A 136 -23.78 -35.32 -1.83
CA GLU A 136 -23.38 -36.73 -2.01
C GLU A 136 -23.32 -37.53 -0.69
N SER A 137 -23.45 -36.86 0.45
CA SER A 137 -23.38 -37.48 1.78
C SER A 137 -24.75 -37.92 2.34
N ILE A 138 -25.80 -37.90 1.51
CA ILE A 138 -27.20 -38.20 1.87
C ILE A 138 -27.65 -39.49 1.18
#